data_AF-A0A5N8HIT4-F1
#
_entry.id   AF-A0A5N8HIT4-F1
#
_cell.length_a   1.000
_cell.length_b   1.000
_cell.length_c   1.000
_cell.angle_alpha   90.00
_cell.angle_beta   90.00
_cell.angle_gamma   90.00
#
_symmetry.space_group_name_H-M   'P 1'
#
loop_
_entity.id
_entity.type
_entity.pdbx_description
1 polymer ?
#
loop_
_entity_poly.entity_id
_entity_poly.type
_entity_poly.pdbx_seq_one_letter_code
_entity_poly.pdbx_strand_id
1 'polypeptide(L)' 'IHGKADHVIPWQHSEKLYSLAKEPKRLILIPDGEHIDAFSDRHGDVYREQMVDFILSALNPQN' A
#
# COMPACT_ATOMS: atom_id res chain seq x y z
N ILE A 1 0.51 1.74 -1.64
CA ILE A 1 1.41 0.89 -0.82
C ILE A 1 2.83 1.41 -1.02
N HIS A 2 3.61 1.57 0.05
CA HIS A 2 4.95 2.16 -0.03
C HIS A 2 5.88 1.56 1.02
N GLY A 3 7.14 1.29 0.66
CA GLY A 3 8.18 0.84 1.58
C GLY A 3 8.90 1.97 2.31
N LYS A 4 8.95 1.98 3.64
CA LYS A 4 9.63 3.05 4.40
C LYS A 4 11.15 3.04 4.27
N ALA A 5 11.73 1.95 3.75
CA ALA A 5 13.14 1.83 3.39
C ALA A 5 13.39 2.07 1.88
N ASP A 6 12.39 2.55 1.13
CA ASP A 6 12.56 2.96 -0.26
C ASP A 6 13.56 4.13 -0.37
N HIS A 7 14.71 3.85 -0.96
CA HIS A 7 15.80 4.81 -1.19
C HIS A 7 15.69 5.54 -2.55
N VAL A 8 14.72 5.14 -3.39
CA VAL A 8 14.46 5.75 -4.70
C VAL A 8 13.40 6.84 -4.56
N ILE A 9 12.28 6.53 -3.91
CA ILE A 9 11.16 7.48 -3.71
C ILE A 9 10.82 7.59 -2.20
N PRO A 10 10.87 8.79 -1.60
CA PRO A 10 10.47 9.01 -0.20
C PRO A 10 9.01 8.62 0.06
N TRP A 11 8.77 7.84 1.11
CA TRP A 11 7.44 7.34 1.47
C TRP A 11 6.44 8.44 1.86
N GLN A 12 6.93 9.60 2.30
CA GLN A 12 6.12 10.78 2.62
C GLN A 12 5.38 11.33 1.39
N HIS A 13 5.86 11.03 0.17
CA HIS A 13 5.10 11.34 -1.04
C HIS A 13 3.76 10.59 -1.07
N SER A 14 3.74 9.33 -0.61
CA SER A 14 2.51 8.55 -0.49
C SER A 14 1.55 9.14 0.57
N GLU A 15 2.05 9.66 1.70
CA GLU A 15 1.21 10.37 2.67
C GLU A 15 0.55 11.62 2.06
N LYS A 16 1.34 12.41 1.33
CA LYS A 16 0.82 13.61 0.64
C LYS A 16 -0.26 13.24 -0.37
N LEU A 17 -0.02 12.23 -1.22
CA LEU A 17 -1.01 11.76 -2.19
C LEU A 17 -2.26 11.20 -1.49
N TYR A 18 -2.08 10.42 -0.42
CA TYR A 18 -3.19 9.88 0.37
C TYR A 18 -4.06 10.98 0.97
N SER A 19 -3.46 12.07 1.48
CA SER A 19 -4.22 13.21 2.02
C SER A 19 -5.11 13.89 0.97
N LEU A 20 -4.67 13.91 -0.29
CA LEU A 20 -5.36 14.57 -1.41
C LEU A 20 -6.37 13.66 -2.12
N ALA A 21 -6.21 12.34 -2.05
CA ALA A 21 -7.08 11.38 -2.70
C ALA A 21 -8.50 11.39 -2.09
N LYS A 22 -9.51 11.09 -2.91
CA LYS A 22 -10.89 10.88 -2.45
C LYS A 22 -11.10 9.42 -2.00
N GLU A 23 -12.14 9.18 -1.22
CA GLU A 23 -12.54 7.83 -0.84
C GLU A 23 -13.16 7.04 -2.02
N PRO A 24 -13.07 5.69 -2.02
CA PRO A 24 -12.35 4.87 -1.04
C PRO A 24 -10.83 4.88 -1.27
N LYS A 25 -10.04 4.98 -0.19
CA LYS A 25 -8.57 4.93 -0.24
C LYS A 25 -7.97 4.22 0.98
N ARG A 26 -6.86 3.51 0.76
CA ARG A 26 -6.08 2.86 1.82
C ARG A 26 -4.59 3.12 1.64
N LEU A 27 -3.90 3.54 2.70
CA LEU A 27 -2.46 3.67 2.73
C LEU A 27 -1.85 2.47 3.47
N ILE A 28 -0.95 1.76 2.81
CA ILE A 28 -0.19 0.64 3.38
C ILE A 28 1.28 1.06 3.37
N LEU A 29 1.90 1.15 4.55
CA LEU A 29 3.31 1.46 4.72
C LEU A 29 4.06 0.25 5.26
N ILE A 30 5.08 -0.22 4.55
CA ILE A 30 5.89 -1.39 4.90
C ILE A 30 7.10 -0.90 5.70
N PRO A 31 7.23 -1.20 7.01
CA PRO A 31 8.27 -0.60 7.85
C PRO A 31 9.71 -0.78 7.34
N ASP A 32 10.02 -1.94 6.75
CA ASP A 32 11.34 -2.34 6.27
C ASP A 32 11.37 -2.61 4.75
N GLY A 33 10.31 -2.20 4.03
CA GLY A 33 10.15 -2.46 2.59
C GLY A 33 10.98 -1.51 1.74
N GLU A 34 11.64 -2.06 0.73
CA GLU A 34 12.36 -1.31 -0.32
C GLU A 34 11.46 -1.01 -1.53
N HIS A 35 12.03 -0.38 -2.57
CA HIS A 35 11.30 0.15 -3.72
C HIS A 35 10.43 -0.88 -4.48
N ILE A 36 10.90 -2.13 -4.61
CA ILE A 36 10.20 -3.21 -5.34
C ILE A 36 9.74 -4.36 -4.43
N ASP A 37 9.73 -4.12 -3.12
CA ASP A 37 9.65 -5.19 -2.13
C ASP A 37 8.22 -5.63 -1.79
N ALA A 38 7.23 -4.79 -2.07
CA ALA A 38 5.86 -4.98 -1.58
C ALA A 38 5.21 -6.33 -1.93
N PHE A 39 5.57 -6.94 -3.06
CA PHE A 39 5.06 -8.24 -3.49
C PHE A 39 6.17 -9.27 -3.71
N SER A 40 7.34 -9.05 -3.09
CA SER A 40 8.45 -9.99 -3.11
C SER A 40 8.20 -11.15 -2.13
N ASP A 41 8.91 -12.26 -2.32
CA ASP A 41 8.82 -13.43 -1.43
C ASP A 41 9.19 -13.11 0.02
N ARG A 42 9.94 -12.03 0.28
CA ARG A 42 10.36 -11.59 1.63
C ARG A 42 9.16 -11.37 2.56
N HIS A 43 8.05 -10.88 2.02
CA HIS A 43 6.85 -10.54 2.78
C HIS A 43 5.72 -11.55 2.59
N GLY A 44 5.97 -12.64 1.85
CA GLY A 44 4.95 -13.60 1.43
C GLY A 44 3.76 -12.90 0.76
N ASP A 45 2.54 -13.37 1.05
CA ASP A 45 1.33 -12.81 0.47
C ASP A 45 0.69 -11.68 1.30
N VAL A 46 1.27 -11.28 2.44
CA VAL A 46 0.65 -10.36 3.41
C VAL A 46 0.15 -9.06 2.76
N TYR A 47 0.99 -8.44 1.92
CA TYR A 47 0.64 -7.18 1.27
C TYR A 47 -0.21 -7.36 0.00
N ARG A 48 -0.08 -8.52 -0.66
CA ARG A 48 -0.94 -8.91 -1.78
C ARG A 48 -2.37 -9.08 -1.28
N GLU A 49 -2.56 -9.80 -0.18
CA GLU A 49 -3.87 -10.01 0.45
C GLU A 49 -4.52 -8.69 0.87
N GLN A 50 -3.76 -7.78 1.49
CA GLN A 50 -4.28 -6.44 1.83
C GLN A 50 -4.69 -5.61 0.61
N MET A 51 -3.98 -5.74 -0.52
CA MET A 51 -4.35 -5.09 -1.78
C MET A 51 -5.64 -5.68 -2.33
N VAL A 52 -5.75 -7.01 -2.37
CA VAL A 52 -6.95 -7.71 -2.85
C VAL A 52 -8.16 -7.39 -1.99
N ASP A 53 -8.02 -7.43 -0.67
CA ASP A 53 -9.06 -7.03 0.28
C ASP A 53 -9.55 -5.60 0.03
N PHE A 54 -8.62 -4.65 -0.15
CA PHE A 54 -8.99 -3.27 -0.47
C PHE A 54 -9.80 -3.20 -1.77
N ILE A 55 -9.33 -3.84 -2.85
CA ILE A 55 -10.02 -3.81 -4.15
C ILE A 55 -11.43 -4.42 -4.02
N LEU A 56 -11.57 -5.56 -3.35
CA LEU A 56 -12.87 -6.21 -3.16
C LEU A 56 -13.83 -5.35 -2.32
N SER A 57 -13.35 -4.73 -1.24
CA SER A 57 -14.16 -3.83 -0.41
C SER A 57 -14.60 -2.56 -1.16
N ALA A 58 -13.73 -2.01 -2.02
CA ALA A 58 -14.04 -0.83 -2.81
C ALA A 58 -15.03 -1.11 -3.94
N LEU A 59 -15.04 -2.33 -4.48
CA LEU A 59 -15.96 -2.77 -5.52
C LEU A 59 -17.36 -3.11 -4.98
N ASN A 60 -17.46 -3.54 -3.71
CA ASN A 60 -18.73 -3.90 -3.07
C ASN A 60 -18.90 -3.16 -1.72
N PRO A 61 -19.29 -1.87 -1.72
CA PRO A 61 -19.35 -1.06 -0.50
C PRO A 61 -20.44 -1.47 0.51
N GLN A 62 -21.21 -2.52 0.25
CA GLN A 62 -22.38 -2.96 1.04
C GLN A 62 -22.14 -4.20 1.91
N ASN A 63 -20.91 -4.72 1.98
CA ASN A 63 -20.52 -5.79 2.91
C ASN A 63 -19.81 -5.24 4.14
#